data_AF-A0A443S6S1-F1
#
_entry.id   AF-A0A443S6S1-F1
#
_cell.length_a   1.000
_cell.length_b   1.000
_cell.length_c   1.000
_cell.angle_alpha   90.00
_cell.angle_beta   90.00
_cell.angle_gamma   90.00
#
_symmetry.space_group_name_H-M   'P 1'
#
loop_
_entity.id
_entity.type
_entity.pdbx_description
1 polymer ?
#
loop_
_entity_poly.entity_id
_entity_poly.type
_entity_poly.pdbx_seq_one_letter_code
_entity_poly.pdbx_strand_id
1 'polypeptide(L)'
;MTLLREQREVERHEFNTKIIDPKLMLQYDCVKQVYADLLMRWRLHEKRAQILKYVSSANNFQLDLGWKQINFTSICSKCKKDCNGPQCKCHEYSATTFCVSCGHGGHTLHLSQWFSQMDECASGCGCKCLSNEINDCFV
;
A
#
# COMPACT_ATOMS: atom_id res chain seq x y z
N MET A 1 48.69 1.13 -6.29
CA MET A 1 48.25 1.46 -7.67
C MET A 1 47.38 0.36 -8.28
N THR A 2 47.64 -0.92 -8.00
CA THR A 2 46.89 -2.09 -8.50
C THR A 2 45.46 -2.19 -7.95
N LEU A 3 45.25 -1.96 -6.65
CA LEU A 3 43.92 -2.00 -5.99
C LEU A 3 42.89 -1.02 -6.57
N LEU A 4 43.32 0.20 -6.95
CA LEU A 4 42.45 1.19 -7.60
C LEU A 4 42.06 0.80 -9.03
N ARG A 5 42.88 -0.03 -9.68
CA ARG A 5 42.59 -0.53 -11.03
C ARG A 5 41.56 -1.66 -10.97
N GLU A 6 41.70 -2.57 -10.01
CA GLU A 6 40.76 -3.65 -9.75
C GLU A 6 39.37 -3.11 -9.33
N GLN A 7 39.30 -2.11 -8.45
CA GLN A 7 38.02 -1.47 -8.09
C GLN A 7 37.31 -0.87 -9.31
N ARG A 8 38.04 -0.16 -10.19
CA ARG A 8 37.48 0.42 -11.43
C ARG A 8 37.11 -0.63 -12.48
N GLU A 9 37.62 -1.85 -12.39
CA GLU A 9 37.25 -2.95 -13.28
C GLU A 9 36.00 -3.67 -12.76
N VAL A 10 35.87 -3.83 -11.44
CA VAL A 10 34.67 -4.36 -10.77
C VAL A 10 33.47 -3.44 -10.99
N GLU A 11 33.62 -2.12 -10.79
CA GLU A 11 32.55 -1.15 -11.04
C GLU A 11 32.08 -1.17 -12.51
N ARG A 12 33.01 -1.34 -13.44
CA ARG A 12 32.74 -1.38 -14.88
C ARG A 12 32.06 -2.70 -15.28
N HIS A 13 32.42 -3.80 -14.64
CA HIS A 13 31.77 -5.10 -14.83
C HIS A 13 30.35 -5.09 -14.24
N GLU A 14 30.14 -4.47 -13.08
CA GLU A 14 28.81 -4.31 -12.49
C GLU A 14 27.90 -3.40 -13.33
N PHE A 15 28.47 -2.38 -13.98
CA PHE A 15 27.76 -1.54 -14.95
C PHE A 15 27.39 -2.31 -16.22
N ASN A 16 28.33 -3.08 -16.78
CA ASN A 16 28.15 -3.80 -18.04
C ASN A 16 27.26 -5.06 -17.92
N THR A 17 27.07 -5.60 -16.72
CA THR A 17 26.18 -6.74 -16.47
C THR A 17 24.70 -6.33 -16.39
N LYS A 18 24.41 -5.04 -16.25
CA LYS A 18 23.05 -4.50 -16.21
C LYS A 18 22.66 -4.07 -17.63
N ILE A 19 21.61 -4.69 -18.19
CA ILE A 19 21.03 -4.32 -19.50
C ILE A 19 20.49 -2.88 -19.47
N ILE A 20 20.14 -2.39 -18.29
CA ILE A 20 19.51 -1.11 -18.05
C ILE A 20 20.56 -0.14 -17.48
N ASP A 21 20.61 1.08 -18.01
CA ASP A 21 21.49 2.14 -17.50
C ASP A 21 21.27 2.36 -15.99
N PRO A 22 22.27 2.08 -15.14
CA PRO A 22 22.19 2.31 -13.70
C PRO A 22 21.78 3.73 -13.31
N LYS A 23 22.09 4.73 -14.14
CA LYS A 23 21.68 6.14 -13.88
C LYS A 23 20.17 6.34 -14.00
N LEU A 24 19.49 5.49 -14.77
CA LEU A 24 18.05 5.54 -15.00
C LEU A 24 17.27 4.56 -14.11
N MET A 25 17.97 3.70 -13.36
CA MET A 25 17.39 2.68 -12.46
C MET A 25 16.31 3.25 -11.54
N LEU A 26 16.52 4.46 -11.02
CA LEU A 26 15.57 5.21 -10.21
C LEU A 26 14.26 5.55 -10.95
N GLN A 27 14.37 5.95 -12.22
CA GLN A 27 13.21 6.28 -13.06
C GLN A 27 12.41 5.01 -13.38
N TYR A 28 13.11 3.90 -13.66
CA TYR A 28 12.47 2.62 -13.90
C TYR A 28 11.73 2.10 -12.66
N ASP A 29 12.32 2.25 -11.46
CA ASP A 29 11.66 1.87 -10.22
C ASP A 29 10.39 2.71 -9.96
N CYS A 30 10.42 4.01 -10.29
CA CYS A 30 9.23 4.85 -10.25
C CYS A 30 8.12 4.36 -11.20
N VAL A 31 8.46 4.03 -12.46
CA VAL A 31 7.51 3.49 -13.43
C VAL A 31 6.91 2.15 -12.95
N LYS A 32 7.75 1.26 -12.39
CA LYS A 32 7.30 -0.01 -11.81
C LYS A 32 6.31 0.20 -10.66
N GLN A 33 6.58 1.17 -9.78
CA GLN A 33 5.69 1.51 -8.65
C GLN A 33 4.34 2.02 -9.15
N VAL A 34 4.33 2.96 -10.10
CA VAL A 34 3.10 3.48 -10.71
C VAL A 34 2.28 2.38 -11.38
N TYR A 35 2.94 1.48 -12.10
CA TYR A 35 2.25 0.35 -12.74
C TYR A 35 1.74 -0.67 -11.70
N ALA A 36 2.48 -0.91 -10.62
CA ALA A 36 2.04 -1.73 -9.49
C ALA A 36 0.77 -1.17 -8.82
N ASP A 37 0.63 0.16 -8.75
CA ASP A 37 -0.57 0.82 -8.24
C ASP A 37 -1.78 0.66 -9.17
N LEU A 38 -1.57 0.67 -10.49
CA LEU A 38 -2.63 0.35 -11.46
C LEU A 38 -3.10 -1.10 -11.29
N LEU A 39 -2.17 -2.04 -11.13
CA LEU A 39 -2.48 -3.46 -10.94
C LEU A 39 -3.27 -3.72 -9.65
N MET A 40 -3.00 -2.97 -8.56
CA MET A 40 -3.83 -3.03 -7.34
C MET A 40 -5.30 -2.73 -7.62
N ARG A 41 -5.58 -1.70 -8.44
CA ARG A 41 -6.95 -1.25 -8.73
C ARG A 41 -7.71 -2.26 -9.56
N TRP A 42 -7.01 -2.92 -10.47
CA TRP A 42 -7.57 -4.01 -11.27
C TRP A 42 -7.69 -5.33 -10.49
N ARG A 43 -7.36 -5.34 -9.20
CA ARG A 43 -7.35 -6.53 -8.33
C ARG A 43 -6.41 -7.63 -8.82
N LEU A 44 -5.36 -7.26 -9.55
CA LEU A 44 -4.34 -8.16 -10.07
C LEU A 44 -3.15 -8.25 -9.10
N HIS A 45 -3.43 -8.73 -7.89
CA HIS A 45 -2.48 -8.73 -6.77
C HIS A 45 -1.21 -9.57 -7.03
N GLU A 46 -1.34 -10.72 -7.72
CA GLU A 46 -0.21 -11.58 -8.07
C GLU A 46 0.78 -10.88 -9.01
N LYS A 47 0.24 -10.24 -10.06
CA LYS A 47 1.05 -9.50 -11.05
C LYS A 47 1.75 -8.32 -10.38
N ARG A 48 1.06 -7.63 -9.47
CA ARG A 48 1.70 -6.57 -8.67
C ARG A 48 2.87 -7.11 -7.86
N ALA A 49 2.69 -8.22 -7.15
CA ALA A 49 3.74 -8.81 -6.33
C ALA A 49 4.96 -9.18 -7.18
N GLN A 50 4.74 -9.70 -8.41
CA GLN A 50 5.84 -9.97 -9.36
C GLN A 50 6.64 -8.72 -9.69
N ILE A 51 5.99 -7.58 -9.92
CA ILE A 51 6.66 -6.34 -10.31
C ILE A 51 7.44 -5.72 -9.14
N LEU A 52 6.85 -5.76 -7.94
CA LEU A 52 7.49 -5.20 -6.75
C LEU A 52 8.75 -5.96 -6.32
N LYS A 53 8.92 -7.23 -6.72
CA LYS A 53 10.18 -7.99 -6.52
C LYS A 53 11.38 -7.34 -7.21
N TYR A 54 11.14 -6.57 -8.27
CA TYR A 54 12.19 -5.97 -9.09
C TYR A 54 12.35 -4.47 -8.84
N VAL A 55 11.77 -3.95 -7.75
CA VAL A 55 11.98 -2.56 -7.30
C VAL A 55 13.12 -2.58 -6.29
N SER A 56 14.16 -1.80 -6.56
CA SER A 56 15.47 -1.91 -5.89
C SER A 56 15.50 -1.25 -4.52
N SER A 57 14.47 -0.46 -4.19
CA SER A 57 14.27 0.10 -2.86
C SER A 57 12.79 0.20 -2.56
N ALA A 58 12.39 -0.40 -1.44
CA ALA A 58 11.06 -0.27 -0.85
C ALA A 58 10.80 1.14 -0.26
N ASN A 59 11.75 2.06 -0.42
CA ASN A 59 11.55 3.45 -0.07
C ASN A 59 10.37 3.97 -0.89
N ASN A 60 9.36 4.44 -0.17
CA ASN A 60 8.25 5.19 -0.72
C ASN A 60 8.85 6.41 -1.45
N PHE A 61 9.14 6.28 -2.75
CA PHE A 61 9.62 7.38 -3.60
C PHE A 61 8.59 8.50 -3.75
N GLN A 62 7.40 8.27 -3.22
CA GLN A 62 6.51 9.31 -2.77
C GLN A 62 7.19 10.06 -1.60
N LEU A 63 8.10 11.01 -1.89
CA LEU A 63 8.14 12.33 -1.22
C LEU A 63 9.28 13.28 -1.64
N ASP A 64 10.45 12.85 -2.14
CA ASP A 64 11.63 13.74 -2.08
C ASP A 64 12.36 14.09 -3.39
N LEU A 65 11.89 13.59 -4.52
CA LEU A 65 12.42 13.98 -5.82
C LEU A 65 11.31 14.72 -6.54
N GLY A 66 11.51 16.02 -6.78
CA GLY A 66 10.58 16.96 -7.44
C GLY A 66 10.17 16.61 -8.87
N TRP A 67 10.15 15.33 -9.23
CA TRP A 67 9.32 14.80 -10.28
C TRP A 67 7.89 15.18 -9.93
N LYS A 68 7.37 16.15 -10.68
CA LYS A 68 5.94 16.38 -10.83
C LYS A 68 5.32 14.99 -10.87
N GLN A 69 4.57 14.68 -9.81
CA GLN A 69 3.68 13.53 -9.72
C GLN A 69 3.25 13.19 -11.14
N ILE A 70 3.48 11.97 -11.59
CA ILE A 70 2.78 11.48 -12.78
C ILE A 70 1.30 11.59 -12.40
N ASN A 71 0.72 12.73 -12.75
CA ASN A 71 -0.58 13.16 -12.31
C ASN A 71 -1.53 12.44 -13.24
N PHE A 72 -1.95 11.25 -12.81
CA PHE A 72 -3.10 10.62 -13.40
C PHE A 72 -4.30 11.49 -13.04
N THR A 73 -4.66 12.39 -13.96
CA THR A 73 -5.96 13.04 -13.91
C THR A 73 -6.98 11.95 -14.20
N SER A 74 -7.64 11.50 -13.14
CA SER A 74 -8.72 10.53 -13.25
C SER A 74 -10.03 11.23 -12.93
N ILE A 75 -11.05 10.98 -13.75
CA ILE A 75 -12.40 11.47 -13.47
C ILE A 75 -13.01 10.51 -12.47
N CYS A 76 -13.38 11.02 -11.29
CA CYS A 76 -14.04 10.20 -10.30
C CYS A 76 -15.43 9.77 -10.79
N SER A 77 -15.69 8.47 -10.80
CA SER A 77 -17.00 7.94 -11.23
C SER A 77 -18.17 8.44 -10.38
N LYS A 78 -17.93 8.78 -9.11
CA LYS A 78 -18.93 9.28 -8.14
C LYS A 78 -19.17 10.78 -8.26
N CYS A 79 -18.14 11.61 -8.06
CA CYS A 79 -18.31 13.07 -8.00
C CYS A 79 -18.12 13.78 -9.35
N LYS A 80 -17.71 13.05 -10.40
CA LYS A 80 -17.46 13.55 -11.77
C LYS A 80 -16.41 14.68 -11.86
N LYS A 81 -15.62 14.89 -10.81
CA LYS A 81 -14.54 15.88 -10.79
C LYS A 81 -13.19 15.24 -11.11
N ASP A 82 -12.31 16.06 -11.66
CA ASP A 82 -10.91 15.72 -11.88
C ASP A 82 -10.21 15.51 -10.54
N CYS A 83 -9.57 14.36 -10.41
CA CYS A 83 -8.78 14.00 -9.23
C CYS A 83 -7.31 14.01 -9.63
N ASN A 84 -6.52 14.84 -8.96
CA ASN A 84 -5.07 14.82 -9.09
C ASN A 84 -4.53 13.61 -8.35
N GLY A 85 -4.29 12.55 -9.12
CA GLY A 85 -3.71 11.32 -8.63
C GLY A 85 -4.73 10.22 -8.30
N PRO A 86 -4.24 9.14 -7.69
CA PRO A 86 -4.97 7.89 -7.58
C PRO A 86 -6.24 7.95 -6.72
N GLN A 87 -6.34 8.89 -5.78
CA GLN A 87 -7.38 8.91 -4.76
C GLN A 87 -8.20 10.19 -4.84
N CYS A 88 -9.49 10.05 -5.13
CA CYS A 88 -10.45 11.13 -4.91
C CYS A 88 -10.65 11.32 -3.40
N LYS A 89 -10.43 12.54 -2.88
CA LYS A 89 -10.75 12.91 -1.49
C LYS A 89 -12.25 12.79 -1.15
N CYS A 90 -13.09 12.49 -2.13
CA CYS A 90 -14.51 12.20 -1.97
C CYS A 90 -14.79 10.78 -1.44
N HIS A 91 -13.78 9.88 -1.40
CA HIS A 91 -13.92 8.64 -0.66
C HIS A 91 -13.65 8.92 0.81
N GLU A 92 -14.72 8.91 1.60
CA GLU A 92 -14.61 8.69 3.03
C GLU A 92 -13.92 7.33 3.21
N TYR A 93 -12.69 7.34 3.73
CA TYR A 93 -12.02 6.11 4.12
C TYR A 93 -12.90 5.47 5.19
N SER A 94 -13.41 4.26 4.94
CA SER A 94 -14.09 3.51 5.98
C SER A 94 -13.05 3.16 7.04
N ALA A 95 -13.01 3.92 8.13
CA ALA A 95 -12.17 3.60 9.27
C ALA A 95 -12.47 2.16 9.70
N THR A 96 -11.44 1.37 9.97
CA THR A 96 -11.61 -0.01 10.46
C THR A 96 -11.26 -0.02 11.94
N THR A 97 -12.15 -0.57 12.76
CA THR A 97 -11.95 -0.71 14.21
C THR A 97 -11.96 -2.19 14.57
N PHE A 98 -11.25 -2.56 15.63
CA PHE A 98 -11.21 -3.92 16.14
C PHE A 98 -11.39 -3.93 17.65
N CYS A 99 -11.97 -5.00 18.17
CA CYS A 99 -12.14 -5.22 19.60
C CYS A 99 -10.82 -5.71 20.21
N VAL A 100 -10.41 -5.10 21.32
CA VAL A 100 -9.20 -5.53 22.06
C VAL A 100 -9.40 -6.85 22.79
N SER A 101 -10.64 -7.21 23.14
CA SER A 101 -10.95 -8.44 23.90
C SER A 101 -11.01 -9.67 22.99
N CYS A 102 -11.60 -9.57 21.79
CA CYS A 102 -11.77 -10.72 20.89
C CYS A 102 -10.94 -10.66 19.60
N GLY A 103 -10.27 -9.53 19.32
CA GLY A 103 -9.44 -9.35 18.12
C GLY A 103 -10.21 -9.19 16.81
N HIS A 104 -11.54 -9.34 16.81
CA HIS A 104 -12.35 -9.17 15.62
C HIS A 104 -12.60 -7.68 15.33
N GLY A 105 -12.57 -7.33 14.04
CA GLY A 105 -12.76 -5.96 13.59
C GLY A 105 -13.53 -5.88 12.28
N GLY A 106 -13.87 -4.65 11.91
CA GLY A 106 -14.71 -4.35 10.77
C GLY A 106 -14.75 -2.85 10.49
N HIS A 107 -15.39 -2.48 9.38
CA HIS A 107 -15.58 -1.07 9.05
C HIS A 107 -16.46 -0.41 10.12
N THR A 108 -16.02 0.73 10.64
CA THR A 108 -16.66 1.49 11.72
C THR A 108 -18.14 1.71 11.45
N LEU A 109 -18.52 2.00 10.20
CA LEU A 109 -19.92 2.17 9.81
C LEU A 109 -20.73 0.88 9.98
N HIS A 110 -20.23 -0.26 9.47
CA HIS A 110 -20.92 -1.54 9.57
C HIS A 110 -20.97 -2.06 11.00
N LEU A 111 -19.89 -1.88 11.76
CA LEU A 111 -19.87 -2.23 13.19
C LEU A 111 -20.85 -1.36 13.97
N SER A 112 -20.90 -0.06 13.73
CA SER A 112 -21.88 0.85 14.35
C SER A 112 -23.32 0.44 14.04
N GLN A 113 -23.60 0.09 12.77
CA GLN A 113 -24.92 -0.43 12.36
C GLN A 113 -25.25 -1.76 13.05
N TRP A 114 -24.31 -2.70 13.10
CA TRP A 114 -24.51 -4.00 13.76
C TRP A 114 -24.84 -3.82 15.24
N PHE A 115 -24.03 -3.05 15.95
CA PHE A 115 -24.21 -2.83 17.39
C PHE A 115 -25.40 -1.91 17.74
N SER A 116 -26.09 -1.34 16.75
CA SER A 116 -27.37 -0.65 16.98
C SER A 116 -28.51 -1.61 17.31
N GLN A 117 -28.37 -2.89 16.95
CA GLN A 117 -29.40 -3.93 17.12
C GLN A 117 -28.90 -5.15 17.90
N MET A 118 -27.59 -5.42 17.85
CA MET A 118 -26.97 -6.58 18.47
C MET A 118 -26.01 -6.15 19.57
N ASP A 119 -25.92 -6.90 20.67
CA ASP A 119 -24.95 -6.66 21.74
C ASP A 119 -23.73 -7.58 21.68
N GLU A 120 -23.76 -8.59 20.81
CA GLU A 120 -22.68 -9.56 20.60
C GLU A 120 -21.91 -9.33 19.30
N CYS A 121 -20.66 -9.80 19.29
CA CYS A 121 -19.76 -9.72 18.14
C CYS A 121 -20.36 -10.37 16.89
N ALA A 122 -20.28 -9.66 15.75
CA ALA A 122 -20.76 -10.14 14.45
C ALA A 122 -20.07 -11.44 13.97
N SER A 123 -18.90 -11.77 14.51
CA SER A 123 -18.20 -13.04 14.24
C SER A 123 -18.81 -14.23 14.98
N GLY A 124 -19.78 -14.03 15.88
CA GLY A 124 -20.43 -15.10 16.63
C GLY A 124 -19.60 -15.66 17.79
N CYS A 125 -18.55 -14.94 18.23
CA CYS A 125 -17.71 -15.37 19.35
C CYS A 125 -18.33 -15.08 20.74
N GLY A 126 -19.56 -14.56 20.80
CA GLY A 126 -20.26 -14.24 22.05
C GLY A 126 -19.74 -13.02 22.82
N CYS A 127 -18.71 -12.32 22.32
CA CYS A 127 -18.13 -11.18 23.02
C CYS A 127 -19.00 -9.92 22.91
N LYS A 128 -19.20 -9.21 24.04
CA LYS A 128 -19.89 -7.91 24.09
C LYS A 128 -18.92 -6.76 23.86
N CYS A 129 -18.52 -6.56 22.60
CA CYS A 129 -17.38 -5.69 22.24
C CYS A 129 -17.54 -4.19 22.56
N LEU A 130 -18.74 -3.69 22.87
CA LEU A 130 -18.99 -2.30 23.28
C LEU A 130 -18.90 -2.08 24.80
N SER A 131 -19.00 -3.14 25.58
CA SER A 131 -18.91 -3.05 27.03
C SER A 131 -17.43 -3.02 27.42
N ASN A 132 -17.00 -1.96 28.11
CA ASN A 132 -15.65 -1.83 28.68
C ASN A 132 -15.36 -2.84 29.81
N GLU A 133 -16.25 -3.81 30.03
CA GLU A 133 -15.94 -4.93 30.88
C GLU A 133 -14.95 -5.80 30.12
N ILE A 134 -13.68 -5.72 30.55
CA ILE A 134 -12.70 -6.77 30.34
C ILE A 134 -13.22 -7.98 31.12
N ASN A 135 -14.27 -8.62 30.59
CA ASN A 135 -14.67 -9.92 31.05
C ASN A 135 -13.59 -10.83 30.50
N ASP A 136 -12.72 -11.29 31.41
CA ASP A 136 -11.82 -12.40 31.18
C ASP A 136 -12.66 -13.52 30.55
N CYS A 137 -12.59 -13.64 29.21
CA CYS A 137 -12.97 -14.85 28.53
C CYS A 137 -11.92 -15.90 28.95
N PHE A 138 -12.12 -16.47 30.14
CA PHE A 138 -11.43 -17.66 30.59
C PHE A 138 -11.75 -18.77 29.59
N VAL A 139 -10.71 -19.16 28.86
CA VAL A 139 -10.40 -20.45 28.21
C VAL A 139 -11.58 -21.21 27.60
#